data_AF-A0A133KE35-F1
#
_entry.id   AF-A0A133KE35-F1
#
_cell.length_a   1.000
_cell.length_b   1.000
_cell.length_c   1.000
_cell.angle_alpha   90.00
_cell.angle_beta   90.00
_cell.angle_gamma   90.00
#
_symmetry.space_group_name_H-M   'P 1'
#
loop_
_entity.id
_entity.type
_entity.pdbx_description
1 polymer ?
#
loop_
_entity_poly.entity_id
_entity_poly.type
_entity_poly.pdbx_seq_one_letter_code
_entity_poly.pdbx_strand_id
1 'polypeptide(L)'
;MAVEKMHLVNITSKLENLDDFLEDVIDLGDIEPVDAFNQVASRAFSIRASKENVELTEDISTISSFEKPNKAIIEKLNLIKDLFSISSTDRKKSKHISDEDIDRIYNSLKSLIDKKNELLEEKQNLEEYKRNLETLDKFGIDIRKIKNLNYFDHRFGEVSKDGRYILKNNYDNLPSLILHLDNNLDNVSLTYLDELINLDKETSKLRSDTDRVISEEKENTFNVISELDKKYQAMTKEKSDEIYSNIMREAEVIKEEIKSNSKEIKGKLDDIYENQSKEIVDEITSSIIEGRDK
;
A
#
# COMPACT_ATOMS: atom_id res chain seq x y z
N MET A 1 -61.58 -0.09 -42.46
CA MET A 1 -60.95 -0.96 -41.44
C MET A 1 -62.01 -1.95 -40.99
N ALA A 2 -61.85 -3.23 -41.31
CA ALA A 2 -62.71 -4.27 -40.76
C ALA A 2 -62.22 -4.55 -39.34
N VAL A 3 -63.08 -4.38 -38.34
CA VAL A 3 -62.80 -4.79 -36.97
C VAL A 3 -63.03 -6.30 -36.93
N GLU A 4 -62.01 -7.05 -36.54
CA GLU A 4 -62.09 -8.49 -36.39
C GLU A 4 -63.04 -8.84 -35.22
N LYS A 5 -63.94 -9.80 -35.44
CA LYS A 5 -64.90 -10.21 -34.41
C LYS A 5 -64.21 -11.17 -33.45
N MET A 6 -63.90 -10.70 -32.24
CA MET A 6 -63.39 -11.53 -31.16
C MET A 6 -64.53 -12.29 -30.47
N HIS A 7 -64.29 -13.55 -30.12
CA HIS A 7 -65.23 -14.38 -29.37
C HIS A 7 -64.65 -14.69 -27.98
N LEU A 8 -65.43 -14.43 -26.92
CA LEU A 8 -65.06 -14.84 -25.57
C LEU A 8 -65.31 -16.34 -25.43
N VAL A 9 -64.26 -17.09 -25.13
CA VAL A 9 -64.31 -18.55 -24.95
C VAL A 9 -63.85 -18.89 -23.53
N ASN A 10 -64.59 -19.79 -22.88
CA ASN A 10 -64.21 -20.36 -21.59
C ASN A 10 -63.53 -21.70 -21.85
N ILE A 11 -62.31 -21.85 -21.34
CA ILE A 11 -61.48 -23.03 -21.56
C ILE A 11 -61.18 -23.66 -20.20
N THR A 12 -61.38 -24.96 -20.10
CA THR A 12 -61.04 -25.76 -18.92
C THR A 12 -60.25 -26.99 -19.34
N SER A 13 -59.23 -27.35 -18.57
CA SER A 13 -58.42 -28.55 -18.77
C SER A 13 -58.27 -29.30 -17.45
N LYS A 14 -58.02 -30.61 -17.53
CA LYS A 14 -57.61 -31.38 -16.36
C LYS A 14 -56.22 -30.92 -15.94
N LEU A 15 -55.98 -30.84 -14.64
CA LEU A 15 -54.68 -30.39 -14.10
C LEU A 15 -53.51 -31.23 -14.64
N GLU A 16 -53.73 -32.54 -14.82
CA GLU A 16 -52.76 -33.49 -15.37
C GLU A 16 -52.25 -33.13 -16.78
N ASN A 17 -53.06 -32.41 -17.56
CA ASN A 17 -52.76 -32.05 -18.95
C ASN A 17 -52.64 -30.52 -19.12
N LEU A 18 -52.51 -29.76 -18.04
CA LEU A 18 -52.56 -28.30 -18.10
C LEU A 18 -51.37 -27.73 -18.87
N ASP A 19 -50.16 -28.26 -18.64
CA ASP A 19 -48.94 -27.75 -19.26
C ASP A 19 -48.95 -27.94 -20.78
N ASP A 20 -49.19 -29.18 -21.25
CA ASP A 20 -49.30 -29.49 -22.69
C ASP A 20 -50.41 -28.66 -23.35
N PHE A 21 -51.54 -28.48 -22.67
CA PHE A 21 -52.64 -27.68 -23.17
C PHE A 21 -52.29 -26.19 -23.29
N LEU A 22 -51.58 -25.63 -22.32
CA LEU A 22 -51.12 -24.24 -22.36
C LEU A 22 -50.08 -24.01 -23.46
N GLU A 23 -49.18 -24.96 -23.68
CA GLU A 23 -48.23 -24.91 -24.81
C GLU A 23 -48.98 -24.83 -26.15
N ASP A 24 -49.98 -25.69 -26.37
CA ASP A 24 -50.80 -25.70 -27.58
C ASP A 24 -51.58 -24.38 -27.78
N VAL A 25 -52.11 -23.80 -26.69
CA VAL A 25 -52.84 -22.52 -26.72
C VAL A 25 -51.92 -21.34 -27.06
N ILE A 26 -50.71 -21.32 -26.50
CA ILE A 26 -49.71 -20.29 -26.79
C ILE A 26 -49.23 -20.42 -28.25
N ASP A 27 -49.05 -21.64 -28.74
CA ASP A 27 -48.66 -21.93 -30.13
C ASP A 27 -49.71 -21.47 -31.14
N LEU A 28 -51.00 -21.54 -30.80
CA LEU A 28 -52.08 -21.07 -31.67
C LEU A 28 -52.01 -19.57 -31.93
N GLY A 29 -51.52 -18.78 -30.96
CA GLY A 29 -51.24 -17.34 -31.11
C GLY A 29 -52.46 -16.41 -31.27
N ASP A 30 -53.65 -16.97 -31.47
CA ASP A 30 -54.89 -16.24 -31.78
C ASP A 30 -55.81 -16.03 -30.55
N ILE A 31 -55.28 -16.20 -29.34
CA ILE A 31 -56.04 -16.11 -28.08
C ILE A 31 -55.46 -15.00 -27.21
N GLU A 32 -56.32 -14.07 -26.78
CA GLU A 32 -55.98 -13.06 -25.77
C GLU A 32 -56.49 -13.53 -24.39
N PRO A 33 -55.59 -13.84 -23.44
CA PRO A 33 -56.01 -14.27 -22.12
C PRO A 33 -56.66 -13.11 -21.35
N VAL A 34 -57.83 -13.37 -20.79
CA VAL A 34 -58.55 -12.43 -19.91
C VAL A 34 -58.60 -12.98 -18.49
N ASP A 35 -58.66 -12.08 -17.51
CA ASP A 35 -58.70 -12.47 -16.11
C ASP A 35 -59.99 -13.24 -15.76
N ALA A 36 -59.83 -14.55 -15.55
CA ALA A 36 -60.93 -15.46 -15.23
C ALA A 36 -61.65 -15.09 -13.92
N PHE A 37 -60.97 -14.55 -12.90
CA PHE A 37 -61.61 -14.15 -11.65
C PHE A 37 -62.62 -13.02 -11.88
N ASN A 38 -62.23 -12.02 -12.67
CA ASN A 38 -63.10 -10.91 -13.03
C ASN A 38 -64.27 -11.36 -13.93
N GLN A 39 -64.07 -12.34 -14.81
CA GLN A 39 -65.13 -12.92 -15.65
C GLN A 39 -66.12 -13.80 -14.86
N VAL A 40 -65.65 -14.53 -13.85
CA VAL A 40 -66.49 -15.30 -12.92
C VAL A 40 -67.28 -14.36 -12.01
N ALA A 41 -66.65 -13.33 -11.44
CA ALA A 41 -67.31 -12.35 -10.57
C ALA A 41 -68.40 -11.53 -11.30
N SER A 42 -68.19 -11.21 -12.58
CA SER A 42 -69.15 -10.48 -13.42
C SER A 42 -70.27 -11.35 -14.02
N ARG A 43 -70.31 -12.65 -13.71
CA ARG A 43 -71.26 -13.66 -14.25
C ARG A 43 -71.17 -13.89 -15.77
N ALA A 44 -70.10 -13.45 -16.42
CA ALA A 44 -69.82 -13.73 -17.83
C ALA A 44 -69.35 -15.19 -18.04
N PHE A 45 -68.74 -15.78 -17.01
CA PHE A 45 -68.44 -17.21 -16.95
C PHE A 45 -69.69 -17.98 -16.48
N SER A 46 -70.44 -18.59 -17.41
CA SER A 46 -71.61 -19.42 -17.06
C SER A 46 -71.44 -20.84 -17.57
N ILE A 47 -71.20 -21.78 -16.65
CA ILE A 47 -71.26 -23.21 -16.92
C ILE A 47 -72.70 -23.66 -16.66
N ARG A 48 -73.37 -24.24 -17.66
CA ARG A 48 -74.69 -24.86 -17.45
C ARG A 48 -74.50 -26.14 -16.66
N ALA A 49 -75.13 -26.22 -15.49
CA ALA A 49 -75.17 -27.44 -14.69
C ALA A 49 -75.89 -28.55 -15.49
N SER A 50 -75.10 -29.46 -16.04
CA SER A 50 -75.53 -30.68 -16.71
C SER A 50 -74.83 -31.87 -16.05
N LYS A 51 -75.29 -33.10 -16.30
CA LYS A 51 -74.65 -34.33 -15.78
C LYS A 51 -73.17 -34.44 -16.16
N GLU A 52 -72.74 -33.77 -17.23
CA GLU A 52 -71.37 -33.74 -17.74
C GLU A 52 -70.50 -32.64 -17.09
N ASN A 53 -71.12 -31.61 -16.50
CA ASN A 53 -70.43 -30.41 -15.99
C ASN A 53 -70.55 -30.23 -14.47
N VAL A 54 -71.05 -31.24 -13.74
CA VAL A 54 -71.24 -31.17 -12.28
C VAL A 54 -69.89 -30.95 -11.57
N GLU A 55 -68.86 -31.71 -11.96
CA GLU A 55 -67.51 -31.61 -11.38
C GLU A 55 -66.92 -30.20 -11.58
N LEU A 56 -67.02 -29.65 -12.80
CA LEU A 56 -66.57 -28.29 -13.11
C LEU A 56 -67.31 -27.20 -12.30
N THR A 57 -68.56 -27.47 -11.91
CA THR A 57 -69.36 -26.53 -11.12
C THR A 57 -68.98 -26.56 -9.63
N GLU A 58 -68.51 -27.71 -9.14
CA GLU A 58 -68.00 -27.88 -7.78
C GLU A 58 -66.62 -27.21 -7.62
N ASP A 59 -65.76 -27.41 -8.61
CA ASP A 59 -64.37 -26.90 -8.63
C ASP A 59 -64.25 -25.38 -8.89
N ILE A 60 -65.31 -24.70 -9.33
CA ILE A 60 -65.29 -23.23 -9.49
C ILE A 60 -64.92 -22.51 -8.18
N SER A 61 -65.26 -23.11 -7.03
CA SER A 61 -64.95 -22.55 -5.71
C SER A 61 -63.48 -22.66 -5.31
N THR A 62 -62.69 -23.46 -6.03
CA THR A 62 -61.26 -23.70 -5.76
C THR A 62 -60.32 -22.97 -6.71
N ILE A 63 -60.86 -22.12 -7.61
CA ILE A 63 -60.06 -21.30 -8.51
C ILE A 63 -59.11 -20.43 -7.69
N SER A 64 -57.81 -20.60 -7.94
CA SER A 64 -56.73 -19.82 -7.37
C SER A 64 -55.95 -19.11 -8.48
N SER A 65 -55.25 -18.03 -8.13
CA SER A 65 -54.35 -17.37 -9.06
C SER A 65 -53.03 -18.14 -9.16
N PHE A 66 -52.40 -18.10 -10.34
CA PHE A 66 -51.04 -18.60 -10.51
C PHE A 66 -50.07 -17.87 -9.58
N GLU A 67 -49.04 -18.59 -9.12
CA GLU A 67 -47.94 -17.97 -8.39
C GLU A 67 -47.23 -16.94 -9.27
N LYS A 68 -46.82 -15.82 -8.66
CA LYS A 68 -46.08 -14.79 -9.40
C LYS A 68 -44.72 -15.36 -9.79
N PRO A 69 -44.24 -15.09 -11.01
CA PRO A 69 -42.93 -15.58 -11.43
C PRO A 69 -41.84 -14.99 -10.55
N ASN A 70 -40.82 -15.79 -10.27
CA ASN A 70 -39.71 -15.41 -9.42
C ASN A 70 -38.89 -14.29 -10.07
N LYS A 71 -38.97 -13.07 -9.51
CA LYS A 71 -38.27 -11.89 -10.04
C LYS A 71 -36.76 -12.11 -10.19
N ALA A 72 -36.13 -12.83 -9.26
CA ALA A 72 -34.69 -13.07 -9.31
C ALA A 72 -34.29 -13.92 -10.53
N ILE A 73 -35.17 -14.83 -10.96
CA ILE A 73 -34.92 -15.71 -12.10
C ILE A 73 -35.12 -14.96 -13.41
N ILE A 74 -36.12 -14.08 -13.47
CA ILE A 74 -36.32 -13.16 -14.60
C ILE A 74 -35.07 -12.27 -14.78
N GLU A 75 -34.51 -11.74 -13.70
CA GLU A 75 -33.28 -10.92 -13.76
C GLU A 75 -32.09 -11.72 -14.32
N LYS A 76 -31.88 -12.95 -13.83
CA LYS A 76 -30.83 -13.84 -14.36
C LYS A 76 -31.02 -14.17 -15.84
N LEU A 77 -32.26 -14.44 -16.27
CA LEU A 77 -32.59 -14.67 -17.67
C LEU A 77 -32.27 -13.47 -18.55
N ASN A 78 -32.62 -12.26 -18.10
CA ASN A 78 -32.30 -11.03 -18.84
C ASN A 78 -30.79 -10.84 -18.99
N LEU A 79 -30.01 -11.06 -17.93
CA LEU A 79 -28.55 -10.98 -17.99
C LEU A 79 -27.95 -12.00 -18.98
N ILE A 80 -28.45 -13.23 -18.98
CA ILE A 80 -28.02 -14.28 -19.93
C ILE A 80 -28.39 -13.87 -21.36
N LYS A 81 -29.62 -13.38 -21.57
CA LYS A 81 -30.11 -12.92 -22.86
C LYS A 81 -29.24 -11.80 -23.42
N ASP A 82 -28.89 -10.82 -22.59
CA ASP A 82 -28.03 -9.70 -22.96
C ASP A 82 -26.61 -10.18 -23.26
N LEU A 83 -26.08 -11.12 -22.48
CA LEU A 83 -24.75 -11.69 -22.68
C LEU A 83 -24.61 -12.35 -24.05
N PHE A 84 -25.60 -13.14 -24.45
CA PHE A 84 -25.61 -13.85 -25.74
C PHE A 84 -26.28 -13.09 -26.88
N SER A 85 -26.76 -11.86 -26.62
CA SER A 85 -27.50 -11.06 -27.60
C SER A 85 -28.68 -11.83 -28.23
N ILE A 86 -29.38 -12.62 -27.42
CA ILE A 86 -30.50 -13.45 -27.89
C ILE A 86 -31.68 -12.52 -28.20
N SER A 87 -31.99 -12.38 -29.48
CA SER A 87 -33.17 -11.64 -29.94
C SER A 87 -34.45 -12.43 -29.64
N SER A 88 -35.51 -11.76 -29.17
CA SER A 88 -36.82 -12.37 -28.91
C SER A 88 -37.56 -12.87 -30.18
N THR A 89 -36.94 -12.73 -31.35
CA THR A 89 -37.54 -13.02 -32.65
C THR A 89 -37.32 -14.46 -33.11
N ASP A 90 -36.39 -15.21 -32.51
CA ASP A 90 -36.16 -16.62 -32.85
C ASP A 90 -37.07 -17.55 -32.01
N ARG A 91 -38.38 -17.53 -32.32
CA ARG A 91 -39.36 -18.44 -31.70
C ARG A 91 -39.26 -19.83 -32.31
N LYS A 92 -38.22 -20.58 -31.95
CA LYS A 92 -38.23 -22.03 -32.13
C LYS A 92 -38.87 -22.67 -30.89
N LYS A 93 -39.61 -23.76 -31.11
CA LYS A 93 -40.18 -24.61 -30.05
C LYS A 93 -39.12 -24.89 -28.99
N SER A 94 -39.22 -24.21 -27.86
CA SER A 94 -38.33 -24.39 -26.73
C SER A 94 -39.15 -24.91 -25.57
N LYS A 95 -38.74 -26.06 -25.03
CA LYS A 95 -39.32 -26.60 -23.79
C LYS A 95 -39.21 -25.56 -22.69
N HIS A 96 -40.20 -25.58 -21.78
CA HIS A 96 -40.11 -24.86 -20.51
C HIS A 96 -38.76 -25.14 -19.83
N ILE A 97 -37.98 -24.09 -19.55
CA ILE A 97 -36.72 -24.20 -18.81
C ILE A 97 -37.05 -24.05 -17.34
N SER A 98 -36.59 -25.01 -16.52
CA SER A 98 -36.80 -24.94 -15.08
C SER A 98 -35.97 -23.83 -14.43
N ASP A 99 -36.46 -23.30 -13.32
CA ASP A 99 -35.76 -22.36 -12.44
C ASP A 99 -34.36 -22.85 -12.06
N GLU A 100 -34.22 -24.16 -11.81
CA GLU A 100 -32.96 -24.81 -11.42
C GLU A 100 -31.94 -24.83 -12.56
N ASP A 101 -32.40 -25.03 -13.80
CA ASP A 101 -31.54 -25.02 -14.98
C ASP A 101 -31.02 -23.61 -15.28
N ILE A 102 -31.89 -22.59 -15.12
CA ILE A 102 -31.49 -21.18 -15.23
C ILE A 102 -30.40 -20.87 -14.21
N ASP A 103 -30.58 -21.32 -12.97
CA ASP A 103 -29.61 -21.10 -11.90
C ASP A 103 -28.27 -21.81 -12.17
N ARG A 104 -28.29 -23.04 -12.68
CA ARG A 104 -27.08 -23.76 -13.09
C ARG A 104 -26.33 -23.02 -14.19
N ILE A 105 -27.03 -22.59 -15.24
CA ILE A 105 -26.44 -21.85 -16.35
C ILE A 105 -25.86 -20.52 -15.85
N TYR A 106 -26.63 -19.75 -15.08
CA TYR A 106 -26.19 -18.48 -14.53
C TYR A 106 -24.93 -18.66 -13.67
N ASN A 107 -24.92 -19.62 -12.75
CA ASN A 107 -23.78 -19.86 -11.86
C ASN A 107 -22.54 -20.31 -12.64
N SER A 108 -22.70 -21.06 -13.72
CA SER A 108 -21.57 -21.45 -14.59
C SER A 108 -20.96 -20.26 -15.35
N LEU A 109 -21.76 -19.24 -15.65
CA LEU A 109 -21.35 -18.06 -16.40
C LEU A 109 -20.97 -16.87 -15.52
N LYS A 110 -21.33 -16.90 -14.23
CA LYS A 110 -21.15 -15.78 -13.30
C LYS A 110 -19.72 -15.23 -13.30
N SER A 111 -18.72 -16.11 -13.20
CA SER A 111 -17.31 -15.69 -13.21
C SER A 111 -16.89 -15.00 -14.51
N LEU A 112 -17.46 -15.41 -15.65
CA LEU A 112 -17.20 -14.79 -16.95
C LEU A 112 -17.92 -13.45 -17.07
N ILE A 113 -19.15 -13.34 -16.54
CA ILE A 113 -19.91 -12.08 -16.48
C ILE A 113 -19.16 -11.05 -15.63
N ASP A 114 -18.72 -11.46 -14.43
CA ASP A 114 -17.97 -10.60 -13.52
C ASP A 114 -16.67 -10.10 -14.19
N LYS A 115 -15.92 -11.01 -14.82
CA LYS A 115 -14.70 -10.67 -15.55
C LYS A 115 -14.94 -9.75 -16.76
N LYS A 116 -16.04 -9.95 -17.49
CA LYS A 116 -16.44 -9.06 -18.59
C LYS A 116 -16.70 -7.64 -18.07
N ASN A 117 -17.41 -7.52 -16.95
CA ASN A 117 -17.72 -6.22 -16.36
C ASN A 117 -16.46 -5.50 -15.87
N GLU A 118 -15.55 -6.22 -15.22
CA GLU A 118 -14.24 -5.70 -14.81
C GLU A 118 -13.45 -5.16 -16.01
N LEU A 119 -13.35 -5.94 -17.09
CA LEU A 119 -12.66 -5.51 -18.31
C LEU A 119 -13.33 -4.31 -19.00
N LEU A 120 -14.66 -4.19 -18.91
CA LEU A 120 -15.38 -3.04 -19.44
C LEU A 120 -15.10 -1.77 -18.64
N GLU A 121 -15.05 -1.87 -17.31
CA GLU A 121 -14.68 -0.76 -16.42
C GLU A 121 -13.22 -0.35 -16.65
N GLU A 122 -12.30 -1.31 -16.73
CA GLU A 122 -10.89 -1.04 -17.05
C GLU A 122 -10.75 -0.36 -18.42
N LYS A 123 -11.48 -0.83 -19.43
CA LYS A 123 -11.50 -0.20 -20.76
C LYS A 123 -11.99 1.25 -20.67
N GLN A 124 -13.07 1.53 -19.93
CA GLN A 124 -13.57 2.89 -19.76
C GLN A 124 -12.53 3.80 -19.10
N ASN A 125 -11.87 3.32 -18.04
CA ASN A 125 -10.80 4.04 -17.34
C ASN A 125 -9.61 4.33 -18.29
N LEU A 126 -9.20 3.35 -19.10
CA LEU A 126 -8.12 3.52 -20.08
C LEU A 126 -8.49 4.50 -21.20
N GLU A 127 -9.74 4.47 -21.67
CA GLU A 127 -10.23 5.44 -22.65
C GLU A 127 -10.25 6.86 -22.10
N GLU A 128 -10.66 7.04 -20.83
CA GLU A 128 -10.60 8.34 -20.16
C GLU A 128 -9.15 8.82 -20.01
N TYR A 129 -8.27 7.94 -19.53
CA TYR A 129 -6.85 8.24 -19.42
C TYR A 129 -6.24 8.66 -20.76
N LYS A 130 -6.58 7.94 -21.85
CA LYS A 130 -6.16 8.28 -23.21
C LYS A 130 -6.66 9.66 -23.63
N ARG A 131 -7.94 9.99 -23.42
CA ARG A 131 -8.51 11.32 -23.73
C ARG A 131 -7.81 12.43 -22.96
N ASN A 132 -7.47 12.20 -21.70
CA ASN A 132 -6.74 13.16 -20.87
C ASN A 132 -5.33 13.41 -21.41
N LEU A 133 -4.61 12.35 -21.81
CA LEU A 133 -3.30 12.46 -22.44
C LEU A 133 -3.34 13.19 -23.79
N GLU A 134 -4.31 12.87 -24.65
CA GLU A 134 -4.51 13.56 -25.93
C GLU A 134 -4.79 15.05 -25.72
N THR A 135 -5.46 15.41 -24.63
CA THR A 135 -5.73 16.81 -24.29
C THR A 135 -4.45 17.53 -23.87
N LEU A 136 -3.60 16.91 -23.05
CA LEU A 136 -2.29 17.47 -22.68
C LEU A 136 -1.39 17.67 -23.91
N ASP A 137 -1.36 16.69 -24.81
CA ASP A 137 -0.52 16.72 -26.02
C ASP A 137 -0.94 17.85 -26.96
N LYS A 138 -2.24 18.13 -27.10
CA LYS A 138 -2.75 19.30 -27.86
C LYS A 138 -2.19 20.63 -27.37
N PHE A 139 -1.93 20.75 -26.07
CA PHE A 139 -1.36 21.95 -25.46
C PHE A 139 0.18 21.89 -25.34
N GLY A 140 0.82 20.85 -25.88
CA GLY A 140 2.27 20.68 -25.82
C GLY A 140 2.81 20.33 -24.42
N ILE A 141 1.95 19.85 -23.52
CA ILE A 141 2.33 19.52 -22.15
C ILE A 141 2.86 18.08 -22.09
N ASP A 142 4.16 17.92 -21.81
CA ASP A 142 4.77 16.60 -21.63
C ASP A 142 4.48 16.03 -20.24
N ILE A 143 3.52 15.11 -20.17
CA ILE A 143 3.13 14.41 -18.94
C ILE A 143 4.29 13.72 -18.23
N ARG A 144 5.33 13.29 -18.95
CA ARG A 144 6.49 12.62 -18.34
C ARG A 144 7.27 13.57 -17.45
N LYS A 145 7.34 14.86 -17.80
CA LYS A 145 7.98 15.88 -16.97
C LYS A 145 7.22 16.10 -15.66
N ILE A 146 5.88 16.08 -15.73
CA ILE A 146 5.00 16.25 -14.57
C ILE A 146 5.06 15.02 -13.66
N LYS A 147 5.06 13.81 -14.23
CA LYS A 147 5.12 12.55 -13.47
C LYS A 147 6.44 12.34 -12.72
N ASN A 148 7.51 12.97 -13.18
CA ASN A 148 8.86 12.81 -12.62
C ASN A 148 9.27 13.97 -11.69
N LEU A 149 8.31 14.77 -11.21
CA LEU A 149 8.57 15.77 -10.17
C LEU A 149 8.82 15.09 -8.83
N ASN A 150 9.72 15.64 -8.02
CA ASN A 150 10.17 15.04 -6.76
C ASN A 150 9.41 15.59 -5.54
N TYR A 151 8.95 16.85 -5.63
CA TYR A 151 8.34 17.59 -4.54
C TYR A 151 6.91 18.06 -4.82
N PHE A 152 6.38 17.76 -6.00
CA PHE A 152 5.03 18.14 -6.40
C PHE A 152 4.22 16.91 -6.79
N ASP A 153 3.03 16.81 -6.20
CA ASP A 153 2.01 15.86 -6.63
C ASP A 153 1.22 16.42 -7.81
N HIS A 154 0.68 15.52 -8.63
CA HIS A 154 -0.13 15.90 -9.78
C HIS A 154 -1.43 15.10 -9.83
N ARG A 155 -2.48 15.74 -10.35
CA ARG A 155 -3.77 15.11 -10.65
C ARG A 155 -4.32 15.67 -11.94
N PHE A 156 -4.94 14.80 -12.73
CA PHE A 156 -5.61 15.14 -13.98
C PHE A 156 -6.97 14.45 -13.99
N GLY A 157 -7.97 15.16 -14.48
CA GLY A 157 -9.33 14.64 -14.59
C GLY A 157 -10.28 15.73 -15.05
N GLU A 158 -11.50 15.32 -15.33
CA GLU A 158 -12.60 16.23 -15.61
C GLU A 158 -13.28 16.66 -14.31
N VAL A 159 -13.69 17.92 -14.24
CA VAL A 159 -14.43 18.45 -13.09
C VAL A 159 -15.79 18.92 -13.57
N SER A 160 -16.84 18.51 -12.85
CA SER A 160 -18.20 18.98 -13.12
C SER A 160 -18.31 20.51 -12.97
N LYS A 161 -19.39 21.11 -13.51
CA LYS A 161 -19.62 22.56 -13.37
C LYS A 161 -19.65 23.02 -11.91
N ASP A 162 -20.28 22.23 -11.04
CA ASP A 162 -20.36 22.52 -9.61
C ASP A 162 -18.99 22.37 -8.93
N GLY A 163 -18.24 21.32 -9.27
CA GLY A 163 -16.88 21.12 -8.78
C GLY A 163 -15.95 22.26 -9.19
N ARG A 164 -16.09 22.79 -10.42
CA ARG A 164 -15.34 23.95 -10.91
C ARG A 164 -15.63 25.19 -10.07
N TYR A 165 -16.89 25.41 -9.68
CA TYR A 165 -17.28 26.52 -8.82
C TYR A 165 -16.66 26.41 -7.42
N ILE A 166 -16.66 25.21 -6.84
CA ILE A 166 -16.03 24.94 -5.53
C ILE A 166 -14.52 25.19 -5.59
N LEU A 167 -13.83 24.69 -6.62
CA LEU A 167 -12.40 24.94 -6.83
C LEU A 167 -12.14 26.44 -7.00
N LYS A 168 -12.97 27.13 -7.78
CA LYS A 168 -12.82 28.57 -8.05
C LYS A 168 -12.83 29.39 -6.77
N ASN A 169 -13.73 29.07 -5.83
CA ASN A 169 -13.86 29.79 -4.57
C ASN A 169 -12.77 29.45 -3.56
N ASN A 170 -11.97 28.42 -3.78
CA ASN A 170 -10.92 27.97 -2.88
C ASN A 170 -9.50 28.09 -3.47
N TYR A 171 -9.36 28.77 -4.62
CA TYR A 171 -8.06 28.94 -5.29
C TYR A 171 -6.97 29.48 -4.37
N ASP A 172 -7.29 30.54 -3.64
CA ASP A 172 -6.31 31.23 -2.78
C ASP A 172 -5.87 30.38 -1.57
N ASN A 173 -6.66 29.35 -1.22
CA ASN A 173 -6.41 28.48 -0.07
C ASN A 173 -5.69 27.18 -0.45
N LEU A 174 -5.53 26.89 -1.74
CA LEU A 174 -4.88 25.67 -2.23
C LEU A 174 -3.47 26.00 -2.73
N PRO A 175 -2.41 25.45 -2.11
CA PRO A 175 -1.04 25.63 -2.60
C PRO A 175 -0.83 24.73 -3.82
N SER A 176 -1.48 25.06 -4.94
CA SER A 176 -1.51 24.23 -6.14
C SER A 176 -1.62 25.08 -7.38
N LEU A 177 -0.90 24.69 -8.44
CA LEU A 177 -1.10 25.23 -9.77
C LEU A 177 -2.24 24.45 -10.43
N ILE A 178 -3.37 25.11 -10.71
CA ILE A 178 -4.48 24.49 -11.43
C ILE A 178 -4.49 25.02 -12.86
N LEU A 179 -4.40 24.09 -13.80
CA LEU A 179 -4.41 24.38 -15.23
C LEU A 179 -5.76 23.99 -15.81
N HIS A 180 -6.45 24.96 -16.39
CA HIS A 180 -7.70 24.72 -17.11
C HIS A 180 -7.39 24.37 -18.57
N LEU A 181 -7.45 23.09 -18.91
CA LEU A 181 -7.20 22.57 -20.25
C LEU A 181 -8.44 22.67 -21.16
N ASP A 182 -9.05 23.84 -21.22
CA ASP A 182 -10.11 24.15 -22.17
C ASP A 182 -9.55 24.84 -23.42
N ASN A 183 -10.39 25.16 -24.41
CA ASN A 183 -9.96 25.75 -25.68
C ASN A 183 -9.15 27.07 -25.55
N ASN A 184 -9.05 27.65 -24.35
CA ASN A 184 -8.36 28.90 -24.08
C ASN A 184 -7.23 28.74 -23.04
N LEU A 185 -6.43 27.67 -23.10
CA LEU A 185 -5.21 27.62 -22.30
C LEU A 185 -4.28 28.77 -22.71
N ASP A 186 -3.96 29.65 -21.76
CA ASP A 186 -3.13 30.82 -22.00
C ASP A 186 -1.65 30.51 -21.82
N ASN A 187 -0.80 31.21 -22.57
CA ASN A 187 0.66 31.03 -22.50
C ASN A 187 1.24 31.30 -21.11
N VAL A 188 0.54 32.11 -20.30
CA VAL A 188 0.94 32.42 -18.93
C VAL A 188 0.86 31.17 -18.05
N SER A 189 -0.23 30.39 -18.15
CA SER A 189 -0.38 29.13 -17.42
C SER A 189 0.69 28.10 -17.78
N LEU A 190 1.07 28.02 -19.06
CA LEU A 190 2.18 27.16 -19.51
C LEU A 190 3.53 27.62 -18.93
N THR A 191 3.75 28.93 -18.86
CA THR A 191 4.97 29.50 -18.28
C THR A 191 5.09 29.14 -16.79
N TYR A 192 4.00 29.26 -16.02
CA TYR A 192 4.00 28.85 -14.62
C TYR A 192 4.26 27.35 -14.42
N LEU A 193 3.78 26.51 -15.34
CA LEU A 193 4.10 25.08 -15.31
C LEU A 193 5.60 24.84 -15.52
N ASP A 194 6.22 25.52 -16.48
CA ASP A 194 7.67 25.42 -16.72
C ASP A 194 8.48 25.95 -15.53
N GLU A 195 8.05 27.05 -14.91
CA GLU A 195 8.66 27.58 -13.68
C GLU A 195 8.59 26.58 -12.53
N LEU A 196 7.43 25.92 -12.32
CA LEU A 196 7.26 24.89 -11.30
C LEU A 196 8.17 23.68 -11.54
N ILE A 197 8.27 23.23 -12.79
CA ILE A 197 9.19 22.13 -13.16
C ILE A 197 10.64 22.52 -12.89
N ASN A 198 11.03 23.77 -13.17
CA ASN A 198 12.38 24.25 -12.89
C ASN A 198 12.65 24.38 -11.40
N LEU A 199 11.68 24.87 -10.62
CA LEU A 199 11.75 24.97 -9.18
C LEU A 199 11.98 23.61 -8.53
N ASP A 200 11.28 22.56 -8.98
CA ASP A 200 11.49 21.18 -8.50
C ASP A 200 12.91 20.71 -8.76
N LYS A 201 13.44 20.93 -9.97
CA LYS A 201 14.81 20.55 -10.34
C LYS A 201 15.86 21.30 -9.53
N GLU A 202 15.71 22.61 -9.35
CA GLU A 202 16.63 23.41 -8.55
C GLU A 202 16.59 22.98 -7.08
N THR A 203 15.40 22.71 -6.54
CA THR A 203 15.23 22.21 -5.17
C THR A 203 15.89 20.84 -5.00
N SER A 204 15.70 19.93 -5.96
CA SER A 204 16.34 18.60 -5.98
C SER A 204 17.87 18.73 -6.00
N LYS A 205 18.41 19.62 -6.84
CA LYS A 205 19.84 19.88 -6.91
C LYS A 205 20.38 20.45 -5.60
N LEU A 206 19.72 21.49 -5.06
CA LEU A 206 20.13 22.13 -3.82
C LEU A 206 20.13 21.13 -2.65
N ARG A 207 19.13 20.25 -2.58
CA ARG A 207 19.10 19.18 -1.57
C ARG A 207 20.28 18.22 -1.73
N SER A 208 20.54 17.74 -2.95
CA SER A 208 21.70 16.87 -3.21
C SER A 208 23.02 17.54 -2.85
N ASP A 209 23.20 18.82 -3.17
CA ASP A 209 24.39 19.58 -2.83
C ASP A 209 24.53 19.76 -1.31
N THR A 210 23.42 20.02 -0.62
CA THR A 210 23.38 20.14 0.85
C THR A 210 23.75 18.83 1.52
N ASP A 211 23.17 17.71 1.07
CA ASP A 211 23.46 16.38 1.61
C ASP A 211 24.93 16.00 1.39
N ARG A 212 25.51 16.36 0.23
CA ARG A 212 26.93 16.18 -0.05
C ARG A 212 27.81 16.98 0.91
N VAL A 213 27.56 18.27 1.08
CA VAL A 213 28.33 19.12 2.02
C VAL A 213 28.24 18.57 3.45
N ILE A 214 27.05 18.16 3.91
CA ILE A 214 26.89 17.56 5.23
C ILE A 214 27.71 16.27 5.37
N SER A 215 27.78 15.45 4.32
CA SER A 215 28.58 14.23 4.33
C SER A 215 30.09 14.52 4.39
N GLU A 216 30.56 15.48 3.59
CA GLU A 216 31.97 15.91 3.53
C GLU A 216 32.41 16.51 4.88
N GLU A 217 31.57 17.34 5.50
CA GLU A 217 31.85 17.92 6.83
C GLU A 217 31.90 16.88 7.94
N LYS A 218 31.04 15.86 7.89
CA LYS A 218 31.08 14.73 8.84
C LYS A 218 32.38 13.95 8.71
N GLU A 219 32.80 13.65 7.48
CA GLU A 219 34.05 12.94 7.21
C GLU A 219 35.27 13.76 7.66
N ASN A 220 35.30 15.06 7.34
CA ASN A 220 36.35 15.97 7.77
C ASN A 220 36.46 16.04 9.30
N THR A 221 35.32 16.19 10.00
CA THR A 221 35.29 16.21 11.46
C THR A 221 35.86 14.92 12.05
N PHE A 222 35.51 13.77 11.48
CA PHE A 222 36.04 12.47 11.92
C PHE A 222 37.56 12.38 11.72
N ASN A 223 38.06 12.84 10.57
CA ASN A 223 39.49 12.88 10.26
C ASN A 223 40.26 13.77 11.24
N VAL A 224 39.76 14.99 11.49
CA VAL A 224 40.37 15.94 12.45
C VAL A 224 40.40 15.35 13.86
N ILE A 225 39.32 14.70 14.31
CA ILE A 225 39.29 14.03 15.61
C ILE A 225 40.33 12.91 15.67
N SER A 226 40.44 12.09 14.62
CA SER A 226 41.43 11.01 14.55
C SER A 226 42.87 11.53 14.58
N GLU A 227 43.15 12.61 13.85
CA GLU A 227 44.48 13.24 13.86
C GLU A 227 44.83 13.84 15.23
N LEU A 228 43.88 14.52 15.86
CA LEU A 228 44.06 15.06 17.22
C LEU A 228 44.34 13.93 18.21
N ASP A 229 43.57 12.84 18.17
CA ASP A 229 43.78 11.71 19.08
C ASP A 229 45.16 11.07 18.89
N LYS A 230 45.59 10.83 17.64
CA LYS A 230 46.96 10.37 17.34
C LYS A 230 48.03 11.32 17.90
N LYS A 231 47.84 12.64 17.72
CA LYS A 231 48.77 13.65 18.21
C LYS A 231 48.83 13.68 19.74
N TYR A 232 47.69 13.63 20.42
CA TYR A 232 47.62 13.58 21.87
C TYR A 232 48.27 12.30 22.43
N GLN A 233 48.03 11.16 21.81
CA GLN A 233 48.68 9.90 22.19
C GLN A 233 50.20 9.98 22.02
N ALA A 234 50.68 10.52 20.90
CA ALA A 234 52.11 10.72 20.66
C ALA A 234 52.75 11.66 21.70
N MET A 235 52.14 12.82 21.97
CA MET A 235 52.63 13.77 22.97
C MET A 235 52.60 13.18 24.39
N THR A 236 51.57 12.39 24.72
CA THR A 236 51.46 11.74 26.03
C THR A 236 52.55 10.70 26.20
N LYS A 237 52.83 9.91 25.15
CA LYS A 237 53.93 8.94 25.15
C LYS A 237 55.28 9.63 25.29
N GLU A 238 55.53 10.69 24.51
CA GLU A 238 56.78 11.46 24.57
C GLU A 238 57.04 12.06 25.96
N LYS A 239 56.02 12.68 26.57
CA LYS A 239 56.11 13.18 27.95
C LYS A 239 56.32 12.07 28.96
N SER A 240 55.64 10.93 28.78
CA SER A 240 55.82 9.77 29.65
C SER A 240 57.26 9.23 29.57
N ASP A 241 57.81 9.14 28.36
CA ASP A 241 59.18 8.69 28.11
C ASP A 241 60.20 9.66 28.72
N GLU A 242 59.97 10.97 28.62
CA GLU A 242 60.80 12.02 29.26
C GLU A 242 60.78 11.93 30.79
N ILE A 243 59.60 11.78 31.40
CA ILE A 243 59.45 11.58 32.85
C ILE A 243 60.20 10.31 33.27
N TYR A 244 60.04 9.21 32.55
CA TYR A 244 60.73 7.96 32.84
C TYR A 244 62.25 8.10 32.77
N SER A 245 62.78 8.78 31.74
CA SER A 245 64.22 9.01 31.62
C SER A 245 64.77 9.90 32.74
N ASN A 246 64.00 10.91 33.17
CA ASN A 246 64.37 11.75 34.31
C ASN A 246 64.43 10.94 35.62
N ILE A 247 63.41 10.11 35.89
CA ILE A 247 63.40 9.20 37.06
C ILE A 247 64.60 8.26 37.03
N MET A 248 64.91 7.66 35.88
CA MET A 248 66.06 6.76 35.75
C MET A 248 67.39 7.48 35.99
N ARG A 249 67.52 8.72 35.52
CA ARG A 249 68.72 9.53 35.76
C ARG A 249 68.91 9.86 37.23
N GLU A 250 67.84 10.25 37.92
CA GLU A 250 67.86 10.49 39.37
C GLU A 250 68.19 9.22 40.15
N ALA A 251 67.61 8.08 39.77
CA ALA A 251 67.92 6.79 40.38
C ALA A 251 69.40 6.40 40.22
N GLU A 252 70.03 6.70 39.07
CA GLU A 252 71.45 6.45 38.85
C GLU A 252 72.34 7.31 39.76
N VAL A 253 71.97 8.59 39.98
CA VAL A 253 72.67 9.47 40.92
C VAL A 253 72.59 8.92 42.34
N ILE A 254 71.38 8.56 42.79
CA ILE A 254 71.17 7.97 44.12
C ILE A 254 71.97 6.66 44.28
N LYS A 255 72.00 5.82 43.25
CA LYS A 255 72.76 4.58 43.24
C LYS A 255 74.27 4.83 43.41
N GLU A 256 74.82 5.84 42.75
CA GLU A 256 76.23 6.21 42.91
C GLU A 256 76.52 6.82 44.29
N GLU A 257 75.60 7.62 44.85
CA GLU A 257 75.70 8.11 46.23
C GLU A 257 75.71 6.95 47.25
N ILE A 258 74.79 5.99 47.11
CA ILE A 258 74.73 4.80 47.96
C ILE A 258 76.03 4.00 47.85
N LYS A 259 76.57 3.81 46.63
CA LYS A 259 77.86 3.14 46.43
C LYS A 259 78.99 3.89 47.12
N SER A 260 79.07 5.20 46.97
CA SER A 260 80.10 6.03 47.61
C SER A 260 80.03 5.92 49.12
N ASN A 261 78.83 6.09 49.69
CA ASN A 261 78.61 6.01 51.12
C ASN A 261 78.92 4.59 51.66
N SER A 262 78.56 3.54 50.91
CA SER A 262 78.90 2.16 51.28
C SER A 262 80.42 1.91 51.30
N LYS A 263 81.17 2.51 50.37
CA LYS A 263 82.64 2.46 50.37
C LYS A 263 83.22 3.22 51.56
N GLU A 264 82.67 4.39 51.88
CA GLU A 264 83.13 5.19 53.02
C GLU A 264 82.88 4.49 54.35
N ILE A 265 81.69 3.90 54.52
CA ILE A 265 81.36 3.08 55.69
C ILE A 265 82.30 1.87 55.78
N LYS A 266 82.57 1.20 54.66
CA LYS A 266 83.51 0.07 54.63
C LYS A 266 84.92 0.50 55.03
N GLY A 267 85.42 1.62 54.52
CA GLY A 267 86.72 2.18 54.91
C GLY A 267 86.78 2.51 56.41
N LYS A 268 85.74 3.15 56.96
CA LYS A 268 85.66 3.41 58.41
C LYS A 268 85.63 2.11 59.23
N LEU A 269 84.94 1.08 58.76
CA LEU A 269 84.93 -0.24 59.39
C LEU A 269 86.31 -0.89 59.36
N ASP A 270 87.00 -0.80 58.22
CA ASP A 270 88.37 -1.31 58.06
C ASP A 270 89.34 -0.54 58.99
N ASP A 271 89.23 0.79 59.11
CA ASP A 271 90.02 1.63 60.01
C ASP A 271 89.76 1.31 61.50
N ILE A 272 88.49 1.11 61.89
CA ILE A 272 88.13 0.70 63.25
C ILE A 272 88.71 -0.69 63.53
N TYR A 273 88.59 -1.61 62.56
CA TYR A 273 89.13 -2.96 62.70
C TYR A 273 90.66 -2.94 62.87
N GLU A 274 91.39 -2.16 62.07
CA GLU A 274 92.85 -2.03 62.20
C GLU A 274 93.25 -1.43 63.56
N ASN A 275 92.63 -0.32 63.97
CA ASN A 275 92.98 0.38 65.20
C ASN A 275 92.59 -0.39 66.46
N GLN A 276 91.39 -0.97 66.49
CA GLN A 276 90.94 -1.76 67.64
C GLN A 276 91.55 -3.15 67.67
N SER A 277 91.92 -3.75 66.53
CA SER A 277 92.72 -4.98 66.57
C SER A 277 94.07 -4.74 67.22
N LYS A 278 94.71 -3.60 66.95
CA LYS A 278 95.96 -3.21 67.61
C LYS A 278 95.76 -2.95 69.08
N GLU A 279 94.76 -2.16 69.47
CA GLU A 279 94.46 -1.92 70.89
C GLU A 279 94.10 -3.20 71.63
N ILE A 280 93.27 -4.08 71.07
CA ILE A 280 92.90 -5.34 71.73
C ILE A 280 94.10 -6.28 71.80
N VAL A 281 94.94 -6.35 70.75
CA VAL A 281 96.17 -7.15 70.77
C VAL A 281 97.17 -6.57 71.78
N ASP A 282 97.31 -5.26 71.86
CA ASP A 282 98.19 -4.55 72.80
C ASP A 282 97.66 -4.67 74.23
N GLU A 283 96.35 -4.60 74.46
CA GLU A 283 95.72 -4.75 75.78
C GLU A 283 95.78 -6.21 76.27
N ILE A 284 95.58 -7.19 75.39
CA ILE A 284 95.75 -8.62 75.70
C ILE A 284 97.23 -8.92 75.98
N THR A 285 98.15 -8.43 75.15
CA THR A 285 99.59 -8.65 75.38
C THR A 285 100.07 -7.95 76.65
N SER A 286 99.62 -6.72 76.92
CA SER A 286 99.91 -5.99 78.17
C SER A 286 99.33 -6.70 79.39
N SER A 287 98.09 -7.21 79.32
CA SER A 287 97.46 -7.97 80.40
C SER A 287 98.16 -9.31 80.67
N ILE A 288 98.71 -9.95 79.63
CA ILE A 288 99.52 -11.18 79.77
C ILE A 288 100.90 -10.88 80.38
N ILE A 289 101.50 -9.74 80.04
CA ILE A 289 102.83 -9.33 80.51
C ILE A 289 102.77 -8.80 81.96
N GLU A 290 101.81 -7.95 82.30
CA GLU A 290 101.65 -7.41 83.66
C GLU A 290 101.05 -8.43 84.64
N GLY A 291 100.36 -9.45 84.13
CA GLY A 291 99.71 -10.49 84.93
C GLY A 291 100.61 -11.64 85.42
N ARG A 292 101.93 -11.62 85.16
CA ARG A 292 102.81 -12.74 85.57
C ARG A 292 104.12 -12.38 86.29
N ASP A 293 104.27 -11.15 86.76
CA ASP A 293 105.25 -10.78 87.80
C ASP A 293 104.61 -10.63 89.21
N LYS A 294 103.65 -11.51 89.54
CA LYS A 294 103.17 -11.73 90.92
C LYS A 294 103.11 -13.22 91.24
#